data_AF-A0A0Q9XUA6-F1
#
_entry.id   AF-A0A0Q9XUA6-F1
#
_cell.length_a   1.000
_cell.length_b   1.000
_cell.length_c   1.000
_cell.angle_alpha   90.00
_cell.angle_beta   90.00
_cell.angle_gamma   90.00
#
_symmetry.space_group_name_H-M   'P 1'
#
loop_
_entity.id
_entity.type
_entity.pdbx_description
1 polymer ?
#
loop_
_entity_poly.entity_id
_entity_poly.type
_entity_poly.pdbx_seq_one_letter_code
_entity_poly.pdbx_strand_id
1 'polypeptide(L)'
;MSLIMLYVTNMLGYMLVALPFYIIGRIVFVKRMRSQVNLWRELVLGMFVLYMVGLASQTIIPQWSAGILAETGEFYFDVYLRSAQVNLIPFRTLNAYFFHTYTYVDN
;
A
#
# COMPACT_ATOMS: atom_id res chain seq x y z
N MET A 1 5.89 13.31 17.77
CA MET A 1 4.63 12.57 17.52
C MET A 1 4.98 11.11 17.23
N SER A 2 4.18 10.15 17.70
CA SER A 2 4.43 8.72 17.48
C SER A 2 4.48 8.40 15.97
N LEU A 3 5.45 7.58 15.53
CA LEU A 3 5.58 7.13 14.13
C LEU A 3 4.29 6.51 13.58
N ILE A 4 3.52 5.88 14.46
CA ILE A 4 2.20 5.30 14.14
C ILE A 4 1.23 6.39 13.67
N MET A 5 1.24 7.55 14.33
CA MET A 5 0.34 8.64 14.00
C MET A 5 0.69 9.24 12.63
N LEU A 6 1.99 9.42 12.35
CA LEU A 6 2.45 9.88 11.04
C LEU A 6 2.03 8.91 9.92
N TYR A 7 2.15 7.60 10.17
CA TYR A 7 1.74 6.57 9.22
C TYR A 7 0.24 6.65 8.93
N VAL A 8 -0.60 6.73 9.96
CA VAL A 8 -2.06 6.84 9.82
C VAL A 8 -2.45 8.13 9.09
N THR A 9 -1.86 9.28 9.45
CA THR A 9 -2.15 10.56 8.79
C THR A 9 -1.80 10.52 7.30
N ASN A 10 -0.66 9.93 6.94
CA ASN A 10 -0.28 9.78 5.54
C ASN A 10 -1.27 8.88 4.77
N MET A 11 -1.73 7.78 5.36
CA MET A 11 -2.75 6.92 4.74
C MET A 11 -4.07 7.68 4.53
N LEU A 12 -4.52 8.47 5.52
CA LEU A 12 -5.78 9.21 5.45
C LEU A 12 -5.83 10.17 4.25
N GLY A 13 -4.71 10.81 3.92
CA GLY A 13 -4.62 11.68 2.74
C GLY A 13 -5.00 10.95 1.45
N TYR A 14 -4.43 9.76 1.22
CA TYR A 14 -4.76 8.93 0.07
C TYR A 14 -6.20 8.42 0.10
N MET A 15 -6.72 8.05 1.27
CA MET A 15 -8.12 7.63 1.41
C MET A 15 -9.09 8.76 1.03
N LEU A 16 -8.83 9.99 1.48
CA LEU A 16 -9.68 11.14 1.17
C LEU A 16 -9.71 11.46 -0.33
N VAL A 17 -8.56 11.36 -1.01
CA VAL A 17 -8.49 11.54 -2.47
C VAL A 17 -9.25 10.43 -3.19
N ALA A 18 -9.18 9.18 -2.72
CA ALA A 18 -9.84 8.03 -3.37
C ALA A 18 -11.36 7.98 -3.14
N LEU A 19 -11.85 8.54 -2.04
CA LEU A 19 -13.27 8.56 -1.65
C LEU A 19 -14.23 9.06 -2.75
N PRO A 20 -14.02 10.24 -3.39
CA PRO A 20 -14.91 10.69 -4.47
C PRO A 20 -14.90 9.74 -5.67
N PHE A 21 -13.74 9.21 -6.07
CA PHE A 21 -13.65 8.25 -7.19
C PHE A 21 -14.42 6.97 -6.90
N TYR A 22 -14.29 6.45 -5.67
CA TYR A 22 -15.03 5.28 -5.24
C TYR A 22 -16.54 5.53 -5.24
N ILE A 23 -17.01 6.65 -4.67
CA ILE A 23 -18.44 7.00 -4.62
C ILE A 23 -19.02 7.11 -6.03
N ILE A 24 -18.35 7.83 -6.93
CA ILE A 24 -18.81 8.00 -8.32
C ILE A 24 -18.91 6.65 -9.03
N GLY A 25 -17.83 5.84 -8.97
CA GLY A 25 -17.81 4.52 -9.59
C GLY A 25 -18.91 3.61 -9.03
N ARG A 26 -19.16 3.69 -7.73
CA ARG A 26 -20.19 2.88 -7.07
C ARG A 26 -21.60 3.30 -7.46
N ILE A 27 -21.89 4.61 -7.54
CA ILE A 27 -23.20 5.11 -7.99
C ILE A 27 -23.51 4.62 -9.41
N VAL A 28 -22.54 4.70 -10.32
CA VAL A 28 -22.70 4.22 -11.70
C VAL A 28 -22.96 2.72 -11.73
N PHE A 29 -22.19 1.94 -10.97
CA PHE A 29 -22.33 0.49 -10.90
C PHE A 29 -23.72 0.05 -10.40
N VAL A 30 -24.19 0.65 -9.30
CA VAL A 30 -25.49 0.35 -8.71
C VAL A 30 -26.63 0.72 -9.66
N LYS A 31 -26.56 1.90 -10.30
CA LYS A 31 -27.56 2.33 -11.30
C LYS A 31 -27.63 1.36 -12.48
N ARG A 32 -26.49 0.85 -12.94
CA ARG A 32 -26.42 -0.10 -14.06
C ARG A 32 -27.00 -1.47 -13.70
N MET A 33 -26.78 -1.93 -12.47
CA MET A 33 -27.18 -3.28 -12.04
C MET A 33 -28.60 -3.34 -11.46
N ARG A 34 -29.28 -2.20 -11.27
CA ARG A 34 -30.61 -2.09 -10.64
C ARG A 34 -30.73 -2.89 -9.33
N SER A 35 -29.63 -2.96 -8.58
CA SER A 35 -29.55 -3.77 -7.37
C SER A 35 -30.17 -3.04 -6.18
N GLN A 36 -30.71 -3.80 -5.22
CA GLN A 36 -31.17 -3.21 -3.97
C GLN A 36 -29.98 -2.70 -3.16
N VAL A 37 -30.07 -1.41 -2.80
CA VAL A 37 -29.04 -0.70 -2.05
C VAL A 37 -29.31 -0.87 -0.57
N ASN A 38 -28.50 -1.69 0.09
CA ASN A 38 -28.47 -1.71 1.55
C ASN A 38 -27.38 -0.73 2.02
N LEU A 39 -27.80 0.41 2.56
CA LEU A 39 -26.89 1.48 2.98
C LEU A 39 -25.80 1.00 3.96
N TRP A 40 -26.14 0.09 4.88
CA TRP A 40 -25.17 -0.44 5.84
C TRP A 40 -24.09 -1.27 5.16
N ARG A 41 -24.49 -2.14 4.23
CA ARG A 41 -23.55 -2.94 3.42
C ARG A 41 -22.62 -2.04 2.61
N GLU A 42 -23.16 -0.99 2.00
CA GLU A 42 -22.38 -0.07 1.17
C GLU A 42 -21.39 0.76 2.01
N LEU A 43 -21.77 1.17 3.23
CA LEU A 43 -20.87 1.87 4.15
C LEU A 43 -19.69 0.98 4.57
N VAL A 44 -19.96 -0.25 5.00
CA VAL A 44 -18.91 -1.21 5.40
C VAL A 44 -17.98 -1.51 4.22
N LEU A 45 -18.54 -1.74 3.03
CA LEU A 45 -17.75 -2.01 1.83
C LEU A 45 -16.91 -0.80 1.42
N GLY A 46 -17.47 0.40 1.49
CA GLY A 46 -16.74 1.63 1.24
C GLY A 46 -15.58 1.84 2.21
N MET A 47 -15.82 1.65 3.51
CA MET A 47 -14.78 1.74 4.53
C MET A 47 -13.66 0.71 4.27
N PHE A 48 -14.02 -0.53 3.92
CA PHE A 48 -13.06 -1.58 3.60
C PHE A 48 -12.20 -1.24 2.37
N VAL A 49 -12.82 -0.76 1.29
CA VAL A 49 -12.09 -0.38 0.07
C VAL A 49 -11.15 0.80 0.34
N LEU A 50 -11.60 1.81 1.09
CA LEU A 50 -10.75 2.95 1.45
C LEU A 50 -9.57 2.51 2.33
N TYR A 51 -9.80 1.62 3.29
CA TYR A 51 -8.72 1.04 4.09
C TYR A 51 -7.67 0.34 3.22
N MET A 52 -8.12 -0.48 2.25
CA MET A 52 -7.23 -1.15 1.29
C MET A 52 -6.43 -0.15 0.44
N VAL A 53 -7.06 0.94 -0.01
CA VAL A 53 -6.35 2.02 -0.72
C VAL A 53 -5.28 2.67 0.16
N GLY A 54 -5.60 2.96 1.42
CA GLY A 54 -4.61 3.48 2.36
C GLY A 54 -3.43 2.52 2.56
N LEU A 55 -3.68 1.21 2.70
CA LEU A 55 -2.61 0.20 2.82
C LEU A 55 -1.77 0.11 1.54
N ALA A 56 -2.41 0.12 0.38
CA ALA A 56 -1.74 0.14 -0.91
C ALA A 56 -0.87 1.41 -1.06
N SER A 57 -1.31 2.55 -0.54
CA SER A 57 -0.55 3.80 -0.63
C SER A 57 0.81 3.74 0.06
N GLN A 58 0.91 2.96 1.14
CA GLN A 58 2.15 2.83 1.91
C GLN A 58 3.10 1.76 1.34
N THR A 59 2.57 0.83 0.55
CA THR A 59 3.32 -0.34 0.07
C THR A 59 3.65 -0.31 -1.41
N ILE A 60 2.82 0.37 -2.23
CA ILE A 60 2.92 0.38 -3.70
C ILE A 60 3.42 1.72 -4.23
N ILE A 61 3.06 2.86 -3.59
CA ILE A 61 3.39 4.18 -4.12
C ILE A 61 4.86 4.52 -3.82
N PRO A 62 5.69 4.80 -4.86
CA PRO A 62 7.07 5.21 -4.65
C PRO A 62 7.14 6.58 -3.98
N GLN A 63 8.17 6.78 -3.16
CA GLN A 63 8.44 8.09 -2.61
C GLN A 63 9.07 8.95 -3.69
N TRP A 64 8.52 10.13 -3.92
CA TRP A 64 9.05 11.11 -4.85
C TRP A 64 9.52 12.34 -4.07
N SER A 65 10.65 12.90 -4.49
CA SER A 65 11.25 14.11 -3.93
C SER A 65 11.48 15.08 -5.09
N ALA A 66 10.96 16.29 -4.96
CA ALA A 66 11.10 17.33 -5.96
C ALA A 66 11.50 18.64 -5.29
N GLY A 67 12.44 19.37 -5.89
CA GLY A 67 12.91 20.62 -5.32
C GLY A 67 13.91 21.34 -6.24
N ILE A 68 14.46 22.42 -5.71
CA ILE A 68 15.52 23.20 -6.37
C ILE A 68 16.76 23.05 -5.51
N LEU A 69 17.87 22.61 -6.09
CA LEU A 69 19.14 22.54 -5.36
C LEU A 69 19.58 23.96 -5.01
N ALA A 70 19.79 24.23 -3.71
CA ALA A 70 20.19 25.55 -3.23
C ALA A 70 21.56 26.01 -3.77
N GLU A 71 22.43 25.07 -4.15
CA GLU A 71 23.79 25.37 -4.60
C GLU A 71 23.89 25.60 -6.12
N THR A 72 23.07 24.93 -6.93
CA THR A 72 23.15 25.00 -8.40
C THR A 72 21.93 25.67 -9.05
N GLY A 73 20.83 25.81 -8.31
CA GLY A 73 19.56 26.31 -8.84
C GLY A 73 18.86 25.33 -9.78
N GLU A 74 19.38 24.11 -9.93
CA GLU A 74 18.79 23.10 -10.80
C GLU A 74 17.56 22.45 -10.16
N PHE A 75 16.54 22.23 -10.99
CA PHE A 75 15.34 21.50 -10.59
C PHE A 75 15.63 20.01 -10.59
N TYR A 76 15.37 19.34 -9.47
CA TYR A 76 15.47 17.89 -9.37
C TYR A 76 14.10 17.26 -9.12
N PHE A 77 13.91 16.09 -9.73
CA PHE A 77 12.75 15.24 -9.51
C PHE A 77 13.24 13.79 -9.44
N ASP A 78 13.31 13.27 -8.22
CA ASP A 78 13.77 11.92 -7.96
C ASP A 78 12.62 11.06 -7.47
N VAL A 79 12.47 9.89 -8.09
CA VAL A 79 11.50 8.88 -7.67
C VAL A 79 12.27 7.71 -7.10
N TYR A 80 12.18 7.54 -5.79
CA TYR A 80 12.73 6.41 -5.08
C TYR A 80 11.61 5.39 -4.86
N LEU A 81 11.70 4.27 -5.56
CA LEU A 81 11.06 3.06 -5.06
C LEU A 81 11.72 2.78 -3.72
N ARG A 82 10.93 2.80 -2.64
CA ARG A 82 11.39 2.25 -1.37
C ARG A 82 11.87 0.85 -1.72
N SER A 83 13.17 0.61 -1.65
CA SER A 83 13.74 -0.69 -1.91
C SER A 83 13.12 -1.60 -0.86
N ALA A 84 12.00 -2.23 -1.22
CA ALA A 84 11.49 -3.38 -0.55
C ALA A 84 12.59 -4.40 -0.79
N GLN A 85 13.61 -4.40 0.06
CA GLN A 85 14.36 -5.61 0.30
C GLN A 85 13.27 -6.63 0.62
N VAL A 86 12.93 -7.44 -0.38
CA VAL A 86 11.99 -8.53 -0.22
C VAL A 86 12.54 -9.29 0.97
N ASN A 87 11.79 -9.29 2.08
CA ASN A 87 12.25 -9.89 3.31
C ASN A 87 12.23 -11.40 3.13
N LEU A 88 13.29 -11.93 2.51
CA LEU A 88 13.47 -13.34 2.21
C LEU A 88 14.02 -14.10 3.42
N ILE A 89 14.12 -13.47 4.60
CA ILE A 89 14.55 -14.12 5.85
C ILE A 89 13.77 -15.41 6.09
N PRO A 90 12.42 -15.46 5.96
CA PRO A 90 11.67 -16.71 6.15
C PRO A 90 12.05 -17.79 5.13
N PHE A 91 12.24 -17.43 3.86
CA PHE A 91 12.63 -18.38 2.81
C PHE A 91 14.05 -18.90 2.98
N ARG A 92 14.96 -18.07 3.48
CA ARG A 92 16.32 -18.48 3.85
C ARG A 92 16.29 -19.48 5.01
N THR A 93 15.45 -19.26 6.01
CA THR A 93 15.27 -20.19 7.14
C THR A 93 14.66 -21.52 6.69
N LEU A 94 13.63 -21.49 5.84
CA LEU A 94 13.04 -22.71 5.27
C LEU A 94 14.06 -23.47 4.42
N ASN A 95 14.82 -22.78 3.58
CA ASN A 95 15.85 -23.41 2.75
C ASN A 95 16.93 -24.08 3.62
N ALA A 96 17.38 -23.41 4.69
CA ALA A 96 18.32 -23.99 5.63
C ALA A 96 17.76 -25.23 6.35
N TYR A 97 16.51 -25.16 6.81
CA TYR A 97 15.87 -26.28 7.50
C TYR A 97 15.70 -27.50 6.60
N PHE A 98 15.20 -27.32 5.38
CA PHE A 98 14.88 -28.42 4.46
C PHE A 98 16.10 -28.95 3.70
N PHE A 99 17.11 -28.12 3.40
CA PHE A 99 18.18 -28.51 2.47
C PHE A 99 19.59 -28.53 3.09
N HIS A 100 19.79 -28.05 4.33
CA HIS A 100 21.10 -28.14 5.02
C HIS A 100 21.16 -29.18 6.15
N THR A 101 20.05 -29.81 6.55
CA THR A 101 20.03 -30.79 7.66
C THR A 101 20.34 -32.23 7.20
N TYR A 102 20.39 -32.52 5.89
CA TYR A 102 20.58 -33.89 5.38
C TYR A 102 22.03 -34.28 5.06
N THR A 103 23.03 -33.41 5.29
CA THR A 103 24.44 -33.74 4.99
C THR A 103 25.16 -34.48 6.13
N TYR A 104 24.46 -34.94 7.17
CA TYR A 104 25.03 -35.61 8.36
C TYR A 104 24.33 -36.93 8.73
N VAL A 105 23.64 -37.58 7.78
CA VAL A 105 22.99 -38.88 8.04
C VAL A 105 23.64 -40.05 7.27
N ASP A 106 24.54 -39.76 6.33
CA ASP A 106 25.27 -40.80 5.58
C ASP A 106 26.79 -40.69 5.82
N ASN A 107 27.26 -41.19 6.98
CA ASN A 107 28.63 -41.65 7.21
C ASN A 107 28.63 -42.71 8.31
#